data_AF-A0A6L7X7B2-F1
#
_entry.id   AF-A0A6L7X7B2-F1
#
_cell.length_a   1.000
_cell.length_b   1.000
_cell.length_c   1.000
_cell.angle_alpha   90.00
_cell.angle_beta   90.00
_cell.angle_gamma   90.00
#
_symmetry.space_group_name_H-M   'P 1'
#
loop_
_entity.id
_entity.type
_entity.pdbx_description
1 polymer ?
#
loop_
_entity_poly.entity_id
_entity_poly.type
_entity_poly.pdbx_seq_one_letter_code
_entity_poly.pdbx_strand_id
1 'polypeptide(L)'
;REYGYSLGMAFQIVDDILDFCGTEEQLGKPVGGDLSAGTLTLPAIVLMEDDPDDNPINLFLDARDDDDRAERLDRALEAARQPSIVEQCMETVVEWRDRGLDALHAAPTNGPREQLTAIAEFVTQRDF
;
A
#
# COMPACT_ATOMS: atom_id res chain seq x y z
N ARG A 1 -8.21 -14.95 -15.51
CA ARG A 1 -6.84 -14.38 -15.47
C ARG A 1 -6.89 -12.95 -14.94
N GLU A 2 -7.67 -12.06 -15.56
CA GLU A 2 -7.78 -10.66 -15.16
C GLU A 2 -8.22 -10.46 -13.71
N TYR A 3 -9.26 -11.18 -13.25
CA TYR A 3 -9.69 -11.15 -11.85
C TYR A 3 -8.53 -11.42 -10.89
N GLY A 4 -7.82 -12.55 -11.07
CA GLY A 4 -6.74 -12.93 -10.17
C GLY A 4 -5.53 -11.99 -10.22
N TYR A 5 -5.22 -11.43 -11.40
CA TYR A 5 -4.16 -10.44 -11.53
C TYR A 5 -4.52 -9.14 -10.79
N SER A 6 -5.73 -8.63 -11.02
CA SER A 6 -6.18 -7.36 -10.42
C SER A 6 -6.33 -7.48 -8.91
N LEU A 7 -6.86 -8.61 -8.42
CA LEU A 7 -6.90 -8.91 -6.99
C LEU A 7 -5.49 -9.02 -6.39
N GLY A 8 -4.55 -9.64 -7.10
CA GLY A 8 -3.15 -9.72 -6.66
C GLY A 8 -2.49 -8.35 -6.56
N MET A 9 -2.75 -7.45 -7.51
CA MET A 9 -2.28 -6.06 -7.46
C MET A 9 -2.87 -5.31 -6.26
N ALA A 10 -4.19 -5.38 -6.07
CA ALA A 10 -4.85 -4.74 -4.93
C ALA A 10 -4.31 -5.27 -3.59
N PHE A 11 -4.09 -6.59 -3.47
CA PHE A 11 -3.51 -7.21 -2.28
C PHE A 11 -2.10 -6.68 -1.99
N GLN A 12 -1.23 -6.62 -3.00
CA GLN A 12 0.14 -6.14 -2.82
C GLN A 12 0.16 -4.68 -2.37
N ILE A 13 -0.68 -3.82 -2.97
CA ILE A 13 -0.73 -2.41 -2.59
C ILE A 13 -1.22 -2.26 -1.14
N VAL A 14 -2.20 -3.06 -0.70
CA VAL A 14 -2.64 -3.06 0.71
C VAL A 14 -1.51 -3.52 1.65
N ASP A 15 -0.71 -4.50 1.25
CA ASP A 15 0.47 -4.95 2.01
C ASP A 15 1.54 -3.85 2.11
N ASP A 16 1.80 -3.15 1.01
CA ASP A 16 2.72 -1.99 0.97
C ASP A 16 2.22 -0.85 1.87
N ILE A 17 0.92 -0.55 1.85
CA ILE A 17 0.30 0.46 2.75
C ILE A 17 0.47 0.04 4.20
N LEU A 18 0.24 -1.24 4.52
CA LEU A 18 0.41 -1.77 5.87
C LEU A 18 1.86 -1.66 6.35
N ASP A 19 2.84 -1.96 5.49
CA ASP A 19 4.25 -1.84 5.84
C ASP A 19 4.61 -0.41 6.25
N PHE A 20 3.97 0.62 5.69
CA PHE A 20 4.20 2.03 6.07
C PHE A 20 3.33 2.52 7.23
N CYS A 21 2.05 2.18 7.20
CA CYS A 21 1.02 2.84 8.02
C CYS A 21 0.59 2.01 9.23
N GLY A 22 0.80 0.70 9.20
CA GLY A 22 0.37 -0.20 10.26
C GLY A 22 1.11 0.02 11.58
N THR A 23 0.75 -0.80 12.55
CA THR A 23 1.46 -0.93 13.83
C THR A 23 2.25 -2.23 13.85
N GLU A 24 3.30 -2.26 14.67
CA GLU A 24 4.07 -3.49 14.88
C GLU A 24 3.19 -4.63 15.42
N GLU A 25 2.15 -4.33 16.21
CA GLU A 25 1.20 -5.32 16.71
C GLU A 25 0.35 -5.94 15.58
N GLN A 26 -0.09 -5.14 14.60
CA GLN A 26 -0.84 -5.64 13.45
C GLN A 26 0.02 -6.51 12.53
N LEU A 27 1.30 -6.18 12.37
CA LEU A 27 2.22 -6.84 11.45
C LEU A 27 3.05 -7.97 12.08
N GLY A 28 3.25 -7.94 13.40
CA GLY A 28 4.18 -8.83 14.11
C GLY A 28 5.65 -8.58 13.80
N LYS A 29 5.97 -7.46 13.12
CA LYS A 29 7.32 -7.01 12.73
C LYS A 29 7.38 -5.48 12.74
N PRO A 30 8.59 -4.86 12.78
CA PRO A 30 8.74 -3.43 12.56
C PRO A 30 8.15 -3.00 11.21
N VAL A 31 7.55 -1.82 11.20
CA VAL A 31 7.08 -1.12 10.00
C VAL A 31 8.25 -0.51 9.21
N GLY A 32 8.03 -0.22 7.94
CA GLY A 32 8.99 0.39 7.04
C GLY A 32 10.09 -0.58 6.60
N GLY A 33 9.81 -1.88 6.62
CA GLY A 33 10.76 -2.91 6.20
C GLY A 33 11.16 -2.73 4.74
N ASP A 34 10.21 -2.40 3.87
CA ASP A 34 10.46 -2.22 2.44
C ASP A 34 11.34 -0.99 2.20
N LEU A 35 10.98 0.15 2.80
CA LEU A 35 11.75 1.38 2.67
C LEU A 35 13.15 1.23 3.28
N SER A 36 13.26 0.60 4.45
CA SER A 36 14.54 0.29 5.11
C SER A 36 15.46 -0.55 4.21
N ALA A 37 14.89 -1.50 3.46
CA ALA A 37 15.60 -2.32 2.47
C ALA A 37 15.92 -1.57 1.16
N GLY A 38 15.41 -0.35 0.96
CA GLY A 38 15.59 0.46 -0.24
C GLY A 38 14.56 0.18 -1.34
N THR A 39 13.48 -0.52 -1.03
CA THR A 39 12.35 -0.74 -1.95
C THR A 39 11.39 0.44 -1.87
N LEU A 40 11.15 1.08 -3.01
CA LEU A 40 10.17 2.16 -3.12
C LEU A 40 8.83 1.57 -3.59
N THR A 41 7.88 1.47 -2.67
CA THR A 41 6.50 1.01 -2.93
C THR A 41 5.54 2.20 -3.10
N LEU A 42 4.25 1.93 -3.35
CA LEU A 42 3.29 2.98 -3.69
C LEU A 42 3.22 4.15 -2.68
N PRO A 43 3.19 3.94 -1.35
CA PRO A 43 3.18 5.06 -0.40
C PRO A 43 4.38 6.00 -0.55
N ALA A 44 5.57 5.46 -0.82
CA ALA A 44 6.76 6.27 -1.07
C ALA A 44 6.65 7.07 -2.37
N ILE A 45 6.12 6.46 -3.43
CA ILE A 45 5.92 7.13 -4.74
C ILE A 45 4.92 8.28 -4.60
N VAL A 46 3.76 8.04 -3.98
CA VAL A 46 2.73 9.06 -3.76
C VAL A 46 3.30 10.21 -2.92
N LEU A 47 4.04 9.90 -1.86
CA LEU A 47 4.66 10.92 -1.03
C LEU A 47 5.67 11.76 -1.83
N MET A 48 6.47 11.14 -2.71
CA MET A 48 7.41 11.84 -3.61
C MET A 48 6.73 12.78 -4.62
N GLU A 49 5.50 12.48 -5.02
CA GLU A 49 4.73 13.31 -5.94
C GLU A 49 4.04 14.50 -5.24
N ASP A 50 3.68 14.36 -3.96
CA ASP A 50 2.97 15.38 -3.18
C ASP A 50 3.88 16.55 -2.71
N ASP A 51 5.11 16.26 -2.30
CA ASP A 51 6.07 17.27 -1.82
C ASP A 51 7.47 17.10 -2.45
N PRO A 52 7.79 17.79 -3.56
CA PRO A 52 9.05 17.61 -4.26
C PRO A 52 10.27 18.28 -3.63
N ASP A 53 10.10 19.30 -2.76
CA ASP A 53 11.21 20.16 -2.31
C ASP A 53 11.77 19.78 -0.91
N ASP A 54 10.95 19.21 0.00
CA ASP A 54 11.40 18.69 1.33
C ASP A 54 10.94 17.24 1.57
N ASN A 55 11.02 16.41 0.52
CA ASN A 55 10.45 15.07 0.56
C ASN A 55 11.13 14.13 1.59
N PRO A 56 10.39 13.57 2.55
CA PRO A 56 10.95 12.64 3.52
C PRO A 56 11.60 11.38 2.92
N ILE A 57 11.11 10.89 1.77
CA ILE A 57 11.72 9.75 1.07
C ILE A 57 13.08 10.13 0.49
N ASN A 58 13.17 11.29 -0.19
CA ASN A 58 14.46 11.76 -0.73
C ASN A 58 15.47 11.98 0.40
N LEU A 59 15.04 12.59 1.50
CA LEU A 59 15.87 12.74 2.68
C LEU A 59 16.34 11.38 3.21
N PHE A 60 15.46 10.40 3.35
CA PHE A 60 15.84 9.05 3.79
C PHE A 60 16.88 8.39 2.87
N LEU A 61 16.76 8.56 1.56
CA LEU A 61 17.72 8.04 0.58
C LEU A 61 19.09 8.73 0.67
N ASP A 62 19.11 9.99 1.10
CA ASP A 62 20.32 10.81 1.31
C ASP A 62 20.94 10.67 2.72
N ALA A 63 20.50 9.69 3.51
CA ALA A 63 21.03 9.45 4.85
C ALA A 63 22.54 9.10 4.83
N ARG A 64 23.30 9.61 5.79
CA ARG A 64 24.77 9.53 5.78
C ARG A 64 25.35 8.43 6.67
N ASP A 65 24.60 8.03 7.68
CA ASP A 65 24.93 7.00 8.65
C ASP A 65 23.66 6.35 9.21
N ASP A 66 23.83 5.33 10.06
CA ASP A 66 22.72 4.49 10.54
C ASP A 66 21.77 5.25 11.48
N ASP A 67 22.28 6.19 12.28
CA ASP A 67 21.45 6.98 13.21
C ASP A 67 20.58 7.98 12.43
N ASP A 68 21.19 8.71 11.48
CA ASP A 68 20.50 9.61 10.55
C ASP A 68 19.48 8.84 9.67
N ARG A 69 19.81 7.62 9.26
CA ARG A 69 18.90 6.76 8.49
C ARG A 69 17.67 6.36 9.28
N ALA A 70 17.83 6.02 10.56
CA ALA A 70 16.72 5.65 11.44
C ALA A 70 15.77 6.84 11.66
N GLU A 71 16.31 8.03 11.97
CA GLU A 71 15.50 9.25 12.17
C GLU A 71 14.71 9.62 10.91
N ARG A 72 15.34 9.54 9.73
CA ARG A 72 14.66 9.86 8.46
C ARG A 72 13.65 8.80 8.04
N LEU A 73 13.87 7.54 8.40
CA LEU A 73 12.88 6.48 8.19
C LEU A 73 11.61 6.80 8.98
N ASP A 74 11.73 7.12 10.26
CA ASP A 74 10.58 7.48 11.11
C ASP A 74 9.82 8.67 10.52
N ARG A 75 10.52 9.72 10.08
CA ARG A 75 9.90 10.88 9.42
C ARG A 75 9.17 10.51 8.14
N ALA A 76 9.72 9.60 7.33
CA ALA A 76 9.06 9.12 6.12
C ALA A 76 7.80 8.31 6.42
N LEU A 77 7.83 7.45 7.44
CA LEU A 77 6.66 6.68 7.89
C LEU A 77 5.58 7.59 8.47
N GLU A 78 5.95 8.61 9.25
CA GLU A 78 5.01 9.61 9.76
C GLU A 78 4.32 10.39 8.62
N ALA A 79 5.08 10.79 7.60
CA ALA A 79 4.52 11.48 6.44
C ALA A 79 3.60 10.56 5.61
N ALA A 80 3.95 9.29 5.43
CA ALA A 80 3.14 8.33 4.70
C ALA A 80 1.79 8.03 5.40
N ARG A 81 1.73 8.17 6.73
CA ARG A 81 0.50 8.01 7.52
C ARG A 81 -0.47 9.18 7.41
N GLN A 82 -0.11 10.26 6.71
CA GLN A 82 -1.04 11.37 6.49
C GLN A 82 -2.28 10.89 5.73
N PRO A 83 -3.50 11.28 6.15
CA PRO A 83 -4.73 10.79 5.53
C PRO A 83 -4.78 11.00 4.02
N SER A 84 -4.23 12.11 3.50
CA SER A 84 -4.17 12.39 2.07
C SER A 84 -3.31 11.40 1.28
N ILE A 85 -2.22 10.88 1.87
CA ILE A 85 -1.34 9.90 1.24
C ILE A 85 -1.99 8.51 1.26
N VAL A 86 -2.56 8.14 2.40
CA VAL A 86 -3.28 6.87 2.55
C VAL A 86 -4.49 6.82 1.62
N GLU A 87 -5.28 7.90 1.54
CA GLU A 87 -6.43 7.99 0.64
C GLU A 87 -6.03 7.78 -0.82
N GLN A 88 -4.97 8.45 -1.30
CA GLN A 88 -4.48 8.27 -2.67
C GLN A 88 -4.01 6.83 -2.96
N CYS A 89 -3.33 6.19 -2.00
CA CYS A 89 -2.96 4.79 -2.15
C CYS A 89 -4.20 3.88 -2.20
N MET A 90 -5.19 4.16 -1.37
CA MET A 90 -6.44 3.41 -1.31
C MET A 90 -7.33 3.59 -2.54
N GLU A 91 -7.30 4.75 -3.19
CA GLU A 91 -7.92 4.95 -4.51
C GLU A 91 -7.35 3.96 -5.53
N THR A 92 -6.02 3.77 -5.54
CA THR A 92 -5.36 2.79 -6.42
C THR A 92 -5.79 1.35 -6.08
N VAL A 93 -5.93 1.01 -4.79
CA VAL A 93 -6.46 -0.31 -4.36
C VAL A 93 -7.88 -0.53 -4.90
N VAL A 94 -8.74 0.49 -4.79
CA VAL A 94 -10.12 0.45 -5.27
C VAL A 94 -10.19 0.27 -6.79
N GLU A 95 -9.35 0.98 -7.55
CA GLU A 95 -9.29 0.82 -9.01
C GLU A 95 -8.95 -0.62 -9.42
N TRP A 96 -7.95 -1.23 -8.79
CA TRP A 96 -7.57 -2.62 -9.07
C TRP A 96 -8.65 -3.62 -8.64
N ARG A 97 -9.30 -3.39 -7.50
CA ARG A 97 -10.43 -4.20 -7.06
C ARG A 97 -11.55 -4.17 -8.09
N ASP A 98 -11.97 -2.98 -8.50
CA ASP A 98 -13.12 -2.79 -9.37
C ASP A 98 -12.85 -3.40 -10.75
N ARG A 99 -11.63 -3.25 -11.26
CA ARG A 99 -11.17 -3.96 -12.47
C ARG A 99 -11.28 -5.48 -12.35
N GLY A 100 -10.92 -6.03 -11.19
CA GLY A 100 -11.06 -7.45 -10.90
C GLY A 100 -12.52 -7.89 -10.87
N LEU A 101 -13.38 -7.14 -10.17
CA LEU A 101 -14.81 -7.41 -10.04
C LEU A 101 -15.52 -7.31 -11.39
N ASP A 102 -15.21 -6.32 -12.22
CA ASP A 102 -15.76 -6.18 -13.57
C ASP A 102 -15.44 -7.41 -14.43
N ALA A 103 -14.20 -7.89 -14.38
CA ALA A 103 -13.79 -9.08 -15.09
C ALA A 103 -14.50 -10.35 -14.58
N LEU A 104 -14.75 -10.42 -13.27
CA LEU A 104 -15.51 -11.51 -12.66
C LEU A 104 -17.01 -11.44 -13.00
N HIS A 105 -17.56 -10.23 -13.11
CA HIS A 105 -18.98 -10.00 -13.39
C HIS A 105 -19.40 -10.38 -14.81
N ALA A 106 -18.45 -10.49 -15.74
CA ALA A 106 -18.66 -11.07 -17.05
C ALA A 106 -18.95 -12.60 -17.01
N ALA A 107 -18.65 -13.28 -15.90
CA ALA A 107 -18.94 -14.69 -15.72
C ALA A 107 -20.39 -14.93 -15.21
N PRO A 108 -20.99 -16.12 -15.46
CA PRO A 108 -22.33 -16.43 -14.96
C PRO A 108 -22.45 -16.30 -13.44
N THR A 109 -23.60 -15.82 -12.97
CA THR A 109 -23.91 -15.75 -11.54
C THR A 109 -24.04 -17.16 -10.94
N ASN A 110 -23.18 -17.47 -9.98
CA ASN A 110 -23.16 -18.74 -9.25
C ASN A 110 -22.43 -18.56 -7.90
N GLY A 111 -22.49 -19.58 -7.04
CA GLY A 111 -21.85 -19.54 -5.72
C GLY A 111 -20.35 -19.19 -5.75
N PRO A 112 -19.53 -19.77 -6.65
CA PRO A 112 -18.13 -19.38 -6.79
C PRO A 112 -17.92 -17.89 -7.11
N ARG A 113 -18.74 -17.30 -7.99
CA ARG A 113 -18.65 -15.87 -8.31
C ARG A 113 -18.92 -15.01 -7.07
N GLU A 114 -19.94 -15.35 -6.29
CA GLU A 114 -20.27 -14.63 -5.05
C GLU A 114 -19.13 -14.73 -4.03
N GLN A 115 -18.54 -15.91 -3.87
CA GLN A 115 -17.40 -16.12 -2.97
C GLN A 115 -16.16 -15.32 -3.39
N LEU A 116 -15.85 -15.30 -4.70
CA LEU A 116 -14.74 -14.51 -5.23
C LEU A 116 -15.00 -13.00 -5.07
N THR A 117 -16.24 -12.55 -5.26
CA THR A 117 -16.62 -11.16 -4.99
C THR A 117 -16.33 -10.78 -3.54
N ALA A 118 -16.78 -11.62 -2.58
CA ALA A 118 -16.54 -11.39 -1.16
C ALA A 118 -15.05 -11.40 -0.80
N ILE A 119 -14.24 -12.24 -1.44
CA ILE A 119 -12.77 -12.25 -1.25
C ILE A 119 -12.16 -10.92 -1.72
N ALA A 120 -12.56 -10.43 -2.89
CA ALA A 120 -12.04 -9.17 -3.42
C ALA A 120 -12.40 -7.97 -2.54
N GLU A 121 -13.64 -7.94 -2.02
CA GLU A 121 -14.06 -6.92 -1.05
C GLU A 121 -13.25 -7.03 0.24
N PHE A 122 -13.14 -8.23 0.83
CA PHE A 122 -12.42 -8.46 2.08
C PHE A 122 -10.95 -8.03 2.03
N VAL A 123 -10.23 -8.36 0.95
CA VAL A 123 -8.81 -8.01 0.79
C VAL A 123 -8.58 -6.49 0.79
N THR A 124 -9.58 -5.73 0.37
CA THR A 124 -9.43 -4.29 0.07
C THR A 124 -10.04 -3.37 1.14
N GLN A 125 -10.73 -3.94 2.13
CA GLN A 125 -11.40 -3.21 3.22
C GLN A 125 -10.65 -3.36 4.56
N ARG A 126 -9.31 -3.40 4.55
CA ARG A 126 -8.55 -3.50 5.79
C ARG A 126 -8.53 -2.17 6.52
N ASP A 127 -8.84 -2.22 7.81
CA ASP A 127 -8.63 -1.10 8.74
C ASP A 127 -7.13 -1.04 9.10
N PHE A 128 -6.57 0.18 9.10
CA PHE A 128 -5.17 0.48 9.43
C PHE A 128 -5.11 1.27 10.74
#